data_AF-A0A955I2F3-F1
#
_entry.id   AF-A0A955I2F3-F1
#
_cell.length_a   1.000
_cell.length_b   1.000
_cell.length_c   1.000
_cell.angle_alpha   90.00
_cell.angle_beta   90.00
_cell.angle_gamma   90.00
#
_symmetry.space_group_name_H-M   'P 1'
#
loop_
_entity.id
_entity.type
_entity.pdbx_description
1 polymer ?
#
loop_
_entity_poly.entity_id
_entity_poly.type
_entity_poly.pdbx_seq_one_letter_code
_entity_poly.pdbx_strand_id
1 'polypeptide(L)'
;MDKINKLFAEVNVRLSELAILIDEIDVSEKVGEDYIIRPEFEMIVSQVNQVREFADQVTMKRVTGGSLDRLEDKIKDKLKEYFKSQAKQKKYEGGIMEMGYKVVERKEADETVPDEFMKVSKSLDTKKVNAYIKATKSDENPDGLLPQGVHVKTFEYITYKPVING
;
A
#
# COMPACT_ATOMS: atom_id res chain seq x y z
N MET A 1 37.61 -2.99 3.99
CA MET A 1 36.43 -3.77 3.57
C MET A 1 35.62 -4.23 4.79
N ASP A 2 36.27 -4.77 5.82
CA ASP A 2 35.61 -5.27 7.04
C ASP A 2 34.78 -4.23 7.83
N LYS A 3 35.30 -3.00 8.02
CA LYS A 3 34.57 -1.93 8.74
C LYS A 3 33.24 -1.51 8.07
N ILE A 4 33.22 -1.47 6.73
CA ILE A 4 32.02 -1.08 5.97
C ILE A 4 30.94 -2.16 6.10
N ASN A 5 31.32 -3.44 5.95
CA ASN A 5 30.40 -4.55 6.13
C ASN A 5 29.85 -4.62 7.57
N LYS A 6 30.69 -4.34 8.57
CA LYS A 6 30.27 -4.24 9.96
C LYS A 6 29.23 -3.14 10.18
N LEU A 7 29.42 -1.97 9.59
CA LEU A 7 28.44 -0.87 9.66
C LEU A 7 27.10 -1.26 9.01
N PHE A 8 27.13 -1.90 7.83
CA PHE A 8 25.90 -2.39 7.20
C PHE A 8 25.18 -3.46 8.04
N ALA A 9 25.92 -4.36 8.68
CA ALA A 9 25.34 -5.33 9.58
C ALA A 9 24.66 -4.66 10.79
N GLU A 10 25.32 -3.66 11.39
CA GLU A 10 24.75 -2.89 12.50
C GLU A 10 23.48 -2.14 12.09
N VAL A 11 23.49 -1.46 10.94
CA VAL A 11 22.30 -0.80 10.39
C VAL A 11 21.15 -1.78 10.21
N ASN A 12 21.41 -2.96 9.65
CA ASN A 12 20.37 -3.98 9.46
C ASN A 12 19.78 -4.47 10.80
N VAL A 13 20.61 -4.63 11.83
CA VAL A 13 20.14 -4.97 13.19
C VAL A 13 19.25 -3.86 13.72
N ARG A 14 19.71 -2.60 13.67
CA ARG A 14 18.94 -1.44 14.15
C ARG A 14 17.61 -1.26 13.41
N LEU A 15 17.59 -1.43 12.09
CA LEU A 15 16.35 -1.38 11.30
C LEU A 15 15.37 -2.49 11.69
N SER A 16 15.89 -3.67 12.02
CA SER A 16 15.07 -4.80 12.48
C SER A 16 14.51 -4.55 13.88
N GLU A 17 15.31 -3.97 14.79
CA GLU A 17 14.86 -3.52 16.12
C GLU A 17 13.75 -2.47 16.00
N LEU A 18 13.92 -1.47 15.12
CA LEU A 18 12.88 -0.46 14.84
C LEU A 18 11.59 -1.10 14.31
N ALA A 19 11.69 -2.11 13.45
CA ALA A 19 10.52 -2.80 12.91
C ALA A 19 9.76 -3.62 13.97
N ILE A 20 10.41 -4.00 15.07
CA ILE A 20 9.74 -4.61 16.23
C ILE A 20 9.10 -3.51 17.09
N LEU A 21 9.86 -2.47 17.41
CA LEU A 21 9.38 -1.37 18.26
C LEU A 21 8.19 -0.62 17.65
N ILE A 22 8.09 -0.55 16.33
CA ILE A 22 6.96 0.11 15.69
C ILE A 22 5.64 -0.57 16.03
N ASP A 23 5.63 -1.89 16.31
CA ASP A 23 4.41 -2.62 16.69
C ASP A 23 3.84 -2.10 18.02
N GLU A 24 4.67 -1.52 18.89
CA GLU A 24 4.27 -0.95 20.19
C GLU A 24 3.74 0.49 20.09
N ILE A 25 3.88 1.14 18.93
CA ILE A 25 3.52 2.56 18.74
C ILE A 25 2.09 2.70 18.22
N ASP A 26 1.26 3.43 18.94
CA ASP A 26 -0.07 3.78 18.46
C ASP A 26 0.01 4.69 17.22
N VAL A 27 -0.71 4.31 16.17
CA VAL A 27 -0.73 5.06 14.91
C VAL A 27 -1.52 6.35 15.06
N SER A 28 -2.62 6.29 15.81
CA SER A 28 -3.60 7.35 15.90
C SER A 28 -4.06 7.56 17.32
N GLU A 29 -4.49 8.79 17.59
CA GLU A 29 -5.18 9.15 18.82
C GLU A 29 -6.57 9.69 18.50
N LYS A 30 -7.49 9.56 19.46
CA LYS A 30 -8.85 10.07 19.33
C LYS A 30 -8.88 11.54 19.75
N VAL A 31 -9.32 12.41 18.85
CA VAL A 31 -9.49 13.85 19.10
C VAL A 31 -10.92 14.24 18.77
N GLY A 32 -11.72 14.48 19.81
CA GLY A 32 -13.16 14.67 19.65
C GLY A 32 -13.85 13.40 19.17
N GLU A 33 -14.58 13.49 18.05
CA GLU A 33 -15.26 12.35 17.41
C GLU A 33 -14.39 11.62 16.39
N ASP A 34 -13.25 12.20 16.01
CA ASP A 34 -12.37 11.71 14.95
C ASP A 34 -11.09 11.07 15.49
N TYR A 35 -10.39 10.32 14.64
CA TYR A 35 -9.04 9.81 14.91
C TYR A 35 -8.02 10.50 14.00
N ILE A 36 -6.98 11.06 14.59
CA ILE A 36 -5.86 11.67 13.85
C ILE A 36 -4.62 10.81 13.98
N ILE A 37 -3.75 10.81 12.95
CA ILE A 37 -2.43 10.19 13.07
C ILE A 37 -1.62 10.97 14.11
N ARG A 38 -0.98 10.24 15.01
CA ARG A 38 -0.15 10.83 16.07
C ARG A 38 1.08 11.53 15.48
N PRO A 39 1.47 12.71 15.99
CA PRO A 39 2.67 13.40 15.52
C PRO A 39 3.94 12.56 15.62
N GLU A 40 4.05 11.70 16.66
CA GLU A 40 5.22 10.83 16.81
C GLU A 40 5.26 9.76 15.73
N PHE A 41 4.12 9.19 15.37
CA PHE A 41 4.04 8.22 14.28
C PHE A 41 4.34 8.89 12.93
N GLU A 42 3.80 10.09 12.70
CA GLU A 42 4.12 10.89 11.51
C GLU A 42 5.62 11.15 11.36
N MET A 43 6.29 11.50 12.45
CA MET A 43 7.73 11.72 12.49
C MET A 43 8.52 10.45 12.14
N ILE A 44 8.09 9.28 12.62
CA ILE A 44 8.72 8.00 12.27
C ILE A 44 8.60 7.72 10.77
N VAL A 45 7.40 7.91 10.20
CA VAL A 45 7.18 7.73 8.75
C VAL A 45 8.09 8.65 7.96
N SER A 46 8.24 9.91 8.39
CA SER A 46 9.15 10.89 7.77
C SER A 46 10.62 10.45 7.83
N GLN A 47 11.10 10.03 9.01
CA GLN A 47 12.49 9.59 9.19
C GLN A 47 12.81 8.35 8.35
N VAL A 48 11.90 7.37 8.29
CA VAL A 48 12.10 6.17 7.46
C VAL A 48 12.10 6.52 5.98
N ASN A 49 11.23 7.44 5.54
CA ASN A 49 11.24 7.94 4.17
C ASN A 49 12.58 8.61 3.82
N GLN A 50 13.13 9.44 4.70
CA GLN A 50 14.44 10.07 4.51
C GLN A 50 15.58 9.04 4.43
N VAL A 51 15.57 8.02 5.30
CA VAL A 51 16.56 6.92 5.25
C VAL A 51 16.49 6.18 3.92
N ARG A 52 15.28 5.95 3.38
CA ARG A 52 15.09 5.34 2.06
C ARG A 52 15.66 6.20 0.95
N GLU A 53 15.33 7.48 0.92
CA GLU A 53 15.83 8.41 -0.10
C GLU A 53 17.36 8.45 -0.10
N PHE A 54 17.97 8.52 1.09
CA PHE A 54 19.42 8.46 1.22
C PHE A 54 20.01 7.12 0.76
N ALA A 55 19.39 5.99 1.13
CA ALA A 55 19.84 4.67 0.71
C ALA A 55 19.79 4.51 -0.83
N ASP A 56 18.72 4.99 -1.47
CA ASP A 56 18.56 4.95 -2.92
C ASP A 56 19.60 5.83 -3.63
N GLN A 57 19.95 7.00 -3.06
CA GLN A 57 21.03 7.86 -3.56
C GLN A 57 22.40 7.17 -3.49
N VAL A 58 22.72 6.53 -2.35
CA VAL A 58 24.02 5.87 -2.13
C VAL A 58 24.19 4.64 -3.02
N THR A 59 23.13 3.84 -3.17
CA THR A 59 23.20 2.56 -3.90
C THR A 59 22.97 2.71 -5.40
N MET A 60 22.51 3.88 -5.86
CA MET A 60 22.09 4.19 -7.24
C MET A 60 21.02 3.23 -7.79
N LYS A 61 20.41 2.40 -6.94
CA LYS A 61 19.44 1.36 -7.29
C LYS A 61 18.54 1.11 -6.09
N ARG A 62 17.24 0.98 -6.32
CA ARG A 62 16.34 0.56 -5.25
C ARG A 62 16.61 -0.91 -4.90
N VAL A 63 17.22 -1.14 -3.74
CA VAL A 63 17.43 -2.49 -3.20
C VAL A 63 16.18 -2.90 -2.43
N THR A 64 15.60 -4.04 -2.79
CA THR A 64 14.37 -4.59 -2.20
C THR A 64 14.62 -5.91 -1.49
N GLY A 65 13.83 -6.21 -0.45
CA GLY A 65 13.89 -7.45 0.34
C GLY A 65 14.76 -7.36 1.60
N GLY A 66 15.21 -6.17 1.99
CA GLY A 66 16.05 -5.93 3.17
C GLY A 66 15.28 -5.52 4.42
N SER A 67 16.01 -5.25 5.52
CA SER A 67 15.42 -4.81 6.79
C SER A 67 14.67 -3.47 6.68
N LEU A 68 15.11 -2.56 5.79
CA LEU A 68 14.41 -1.31 5.54
C LEU A 68 13.04 -1.54 4.88
N ASP A 69 12.93 -2.49 3.95
CA ASP A 69 11.64 -2.83 3.33
C ASP A 69 10.67 -3.42 4.35
N ARG A 70 11.18 -4.29 5.26
CA ARG A 70 10.36 -4.86 6.35
C ARG A 70 9.82 -3.78 7.28
N LEU A 71 10.64 -2.78 7.63
CA LEU A 71 10.21 -1.64 8.43
C LEU A 71 9.14 -0.81 7.69
N GLU A 72 9.34 -0.54 6.40
CA GLU A 72 8.35 0.17 5.59
C GLU A 72 7.04 -0.61 5.45
N ASP A 73 7.11 -1.94 5.29
CA ASP A 73 5.92 -2.77 5.19
C ASP A 73 5.13 -2.79 6.50
N LYS A 74 5.83 -2.83 7.65
CA LYS A 74 5.21 -2.65 8.97
C LYS A 74 4.51 -1.31 9.12
N ILE A 75 5.15 -0.21 8.71
CA ILE A 75 4.53 1.12 8.66
C ILE A 75 3.27 1.09 7.81
N LYS A 76 3.35 0.51 6.60
CA LYS A 76 2.20 0.46 5.68
C LYS A 76 1.06 -0.37 6.25
N ASP A 77 1.34 -1.51 6.88
CA ASP A 77 0.30 -2.36 7.44
C ASP A 77 -0.44 -1.66 8.58
N LYS A 78 0.30 -0.97 9.47
CA LYS A 78 -0.28 -0.11 10.50
C LYS A 78 -1.13 1.03 9.93
N LEU A 79 -0.67 1.68 8.87
CA LEU A 79 -1.44 2.71 8.19
C LEU A 79 -2.69 2.14 7.50
N LYS A 80 -2.63 0.93 6.91
CA LYS A 80 -3.81 0.26 6.34
C LYS A 80 -4.85 0.01 7.42
N GLU A 81 -4.45 -0.50 8.58
CA GLU A 81 -5.36 -0.74 9.70
C GLU A 81 -6.05 0.55 10.15
N TYR A 82 -5.28 1.64 10.30
CA TYR A 82 -5.83 2.97 10.58
C TYR A 82 -6.86 3.39 9.51
N PHE A 83 -6.48 3.44 8.23
CA PHE A 83 -7.39 3.89 7.17
C PHE A 83 -8.58 2.95 6.90
N LYS A 84 -8.51 1.69 7.34
CA LYS A 84 -9.65 0.77 7.34
C LYS A 84 -10.60 1.05 8.49
N SER A 85 -10.08 1.36 9.68
CA SER A 85 -10.90 1.79 10.82
C SER A 85 -11.62 3.11 10.55
N GLN A 86 -11.04 3.99 9.72
CA GLN A 86 -11.65 5.25 9.32
C GLN A 86 -12.47 5.09 8.04
N ALA A 87 -13.80 4.97 8.17
CA ALA A 87 -14.70 4.70 7.05
C ALA A 87 -14.63 5.76 5.94
N LYS A 88 -14.49 7.04 6.30
CA LYS A 88 -14.53 8.18 5.35
C LYS A 88 -13.15 8.75 5.00
N GLN A 89 -12.15 8.52 5.83
CA GLN A 89 -10.83 9.11 5.64
C GLN A 89 -9.96 8.17 4.81
N LYS A 90 -9.58 8.61 3.60
CA LYS A 90 -8.65 7.89 2.71
C LYS A 90 -7.36 8.66 2.45
N LYS A 91 -7.28 9.89 2.96
CA LYS A 91 -6.10 10.75 2.94
C LYS A 91 -5.97 11.40 4.30
N TYR A 92 -4.74 11.52 4.77
CA TYR A 92 -4.35 12.30 5.93
C TYR A 92 -3.36 13.38 5.47
N GLU A 93 -3.64 14.63 5.83
CA GLU A 93 -2.78 15.78 5.56
C GLU A 93 -2.19 16.21 6.89
N GLY A 94 -0.97 15.72 7.17
CA GLY A 94 -0.24 16.04 8.39
C GLY A 94 0.62 17.30 8.24
N GLY A 95 1.41 17.59 9.28
CA GLY A 95 2.32 18.73 9.28
C GLY A 95 3.64 18.48 8.55
N ILE A 96 4.03 17.21 8.42
CA ILE A 96 5.34 16.77 7.90
C ILE A 96 5.14 15.81 6.72
N MET A 97 4.12 14.95 6.77
CA MET A 97 3.83 13.93 5.76
C MET A 97 2.36 13.98 5.33
N GLU A 98 2.13 13.88 4.02
CA GLU A 98 0.82 13.48 3.49
C GLU A 98 0.80 11.96 3.37
N MET A 99 -0.28 11.32 3.84
CA MET A 99 -0.47 9.88 3.76
C MET A 99 -1.80 9.55 3.08
N GLY A 100 -1.85 8.45 2.34
CA GLY A 100 -3.02 8.06 1.55
C GLY A 100 -3.20 6.56 1.49
N TYR A 101 -4.47 6.15 1.45
CA TYR A 101 -4.90 4.77 1.30
C TYR A 101 -5.80 4.63 0.08
N LYS A 102 -5.41 3.73 -0.82
CA LYS A 102 -6.14 3.45 -2.05
C LYS A 102 -6.41 1.97 -2.19
N VAL A 103 -7.66 1.64 -2.44
CA VAL A 103 -8.09 0.31 -2.84
C VAL A 103 -8.26 0.30 -4.35
N VAL A 104 -7.61 -0.63 -5.03
CA VAL A 104 -7.71 -0.83 -6.48
C VAL A 104 -8.20 -2.23 -6.75
N GLU A 105 -9.34 -2.33 -7.41
CA GLU A 105 -9.87 -3.60 -7.90
C GLU A 105 -9.36 -3.87 -9.30
N ARG A 106 -8.83 -5.07 -9.51
CA ARG A 106 -8.43 -5.57 -10.84
C ARG A 106 -9.19 -6.84 -11.13
N LYS A 107 -9.62 -6.98 -12.38
CA LYS A 107 -10.24 -8.21 -12.87
C LYS A 107 -9.13 -9.14 -13.35
N GLU A 108 -9.07 -10.33 -12.80
CA GLU A 108 -8.17 -11.41 -13.18
C GLU A 108 -8.97 -12.53 -13.84
N ALA A 109 -8.30 -13.30 -14.70
CA ALA A 109 -8.87 -14.45 -15.38
C ALA A 109 -8.21 -15.72 -14.86
N ASP A 110 -8.97 -16.78 -14.67
CA ASP A 110 -8.46 -18.14 -14.51
C ASP A 110 -8.51 -18.94 -15.83
N GLU A 111 -8.17 -20.22 -15.76
CA GLU A 111 -8.12 -21.12 -16.93
C GLU A 111 -9.50 -21.45 -17.51
N THR A 112 -10.59 -21.13 -16.80
CA THR A 112 -11.97 -21.41 -17.20
C THR A 112 -12.64 -20.24 -17.92
N VAL A 113 -11.94 -19.11 -18.07
CA VAL A 113 -12.49 -17.93 -18.72
C VAL A 113 -12.80 -18.23 -20.20
N PRO A 114 -13.99 -17.88 -20.72
CA PRO A 114 -14.29 -18.08 -22.13
C PRO A 114 -13.37 -17.24 -23.04
N ASP A 115 -12.94 -17.81 -24.16
CA ASP A 115 -12.06 -17.16 -25.14
C ASP A 115 -12.61 -15.82 -25.64
N GLU A 116 -13.93 -15.65 -25.67
CA GLU A 116 -14.55 -14.39 -26.07
C GLU A 116 -14.17 -13.23 -25.15
N PHE A 117 -13.87 -13.48 -23.87
CA PHE A 117 -13.42 -12.48 -22.89
C PHE A 117 -11.89 -12.33 -22.86
N MET A 118 -11.17 -13.00 -23.75
CA MET A 118 -9.72 -12.91 -23.87
C MET A 118 -9.29 -12.17 -25.14
N LYS A 119 -8.23 -11.38 -25.01
CA LYS A 119 -7.53 -10.80 -26.16
C LYS A 119 -6.61 -11.84 -26.79
N VAL A 120 -6.22 -11.60 -28.04
CA VAL A 120 -5.22 -12.40 -28.79
C VAL A 120 -3.91 -12.57 -27.99
N SER A 121 -3.54 -11.59 -27.17
CA SER A 121 -2.36 -11.64 -26.29
C SER A 121 -2.53 -12.48 -25.02
N LYS A 122 -3.60 -13.28 -24.91
CA LYS A 122 -3.96 -14.05 -23.69
C LYS A 122 -4.10 -13.19 -22.43
N SER A 123 -4.54 -11.95 -22.61
CA SER A 123 -4.89 -11.05 -21.51
C SER A 123 -6.39 -10.79 -21.53
N LEU A 124 -6.98 -10.52 -20.36
CA LEU A 124 -8.40 -10.27 -20.24
C LEU A 124 -8.84 -9.06 -21.09
N ASP A 125 -9.89 -9.23 -21.88
CA ASP A 125 -10.57 -8.15 -22.60
C ASP A 125 -11.55 -7.43 -21.67
N THR A 126 -11.00 -6.49 -20.89
CA THR A 126 -11.76 -5.70 -19.92
C THR A 126 -12.94 -4.95 -20.54
N LYS A 127 -12.93 -4.64 -21.85
CA LYS A 127 -14.06 -3.99 -22.52
C LYS A 127 -15.26 -4.94 -22.61
N LYS A 128 -15.03 -6.18 -23.05
CA LYS A 128 -16.07 -7.19 -23.17
C LYS A 128 -16.60 -7.64 -21.82
N VAL A 129 -15.72 -7.81 -20.84
CA VAL A 129 -16.10 -8.12 -19.46
C VAL A 129 -17.01 -7.03 -18.90
N ASN A 130 -16.64 -5.75 -19.04
CA ASN A 130 -17.48 -4.64 -18.58
C ASN A 130 -18.82 -4.55 -19.32
N ALA A 131 -18.86 -4.90 -20.62
CA ALA A 131 -20.09 -4.96 -21.39
C ALA A 131 -21.02 -6.08 -20.88
N TYR A 132 -20.48 -7.26 -20.59
CA TYR A 132 -21.23 -8.38 -20.01
C TYR A 132 -21.79 -8.02 -18.63
N ILE A 133 -20.98 -7.44 -17.75
CA ILE A 133 -21.43 -6.95 -16.43
C ILE A 133 -22.61 -5.98 -16.61
N LYS A 134 -22.48 -5.01 -17.53
CA LYS A 134 -23.56 -4.04 -17.80
C LYS A 134 -24.82 -4.71 -18.36
N ALA A 135 -24.68 -5.70 -19.23
CA ALA A 135 -25.80 -6.42 -19.85
C ALA A 135 -26.53 -7.35 -18.87
N THR A 136 -25.85 -7.80 -17.82
CA THR A 136 -26.39 -8.70 -16.79
C THR A 136 -26.87 -7.98 -15.54
N LYS A 137 -26.87 -6.63 -15.52
CA LYS A 137 -27.49 -5.85 -14.45
C LYS A 137 -29.00 -6.05 -14.45
N SER A 138 -29.53 -6.46 -13.31
CA SER A 138 -30.97 -6.63 -13.07
C SER A 138 -31.30 -6.25 -11.63
N ASP A 139 -32.59 -6.25 -11.26
CA ASP A 139 -33.00 -6.02 -9.86
C ASP A 139 -32.43 -7.09 -8.91
N GLU A 140 -32.24 -8.31 -9.41
CA GLU A 140 -31.60 -9.42 -8.68
C GLU A 140 -30.07 -9.30 -8.63
N ASN A 141 -29.46 -8.62 -9.61
CA ASN A 141 -28.01 -8.44 -9.74
C ASN A 141 -27.68 -6.97 -10.06
N PRO A 142 -27.80 -6.03 -9.09
CA PRO A 142 -27.66 -4.60 -9.34
C PRO A 142 -26.25 -4.18 -9.82
N ASP A 143 -25.23 -4.96 -9.44
CA ASP A 143 -23.85 -4.76 -9.87
C ASP A 143 -23.50 -5.49 -11.17
N GLY A 144 -24.38 -6.37 -11.66
CA GLY A 144 -24.14 -7.24 -12.79
C GLY A 144 -23.33 -8.48 -12.42
N LEU A 145 -23.31 -9.46 -13.33
CA LEU A 145 -22.57 -10.70 -13.14
C LEU A 145 -21.18 -10.59 -13.76
N LEU A 146 -20.20 -11.19 -13.10
CA LEU A 146 -18.91 -11.46 -13.72
C LEU A 146 -19.03 -12.67 -14.67
N PRO A 147 -18.35 -12.64 -15.83
CA PRO A 147 -18.23 -13.85 -16.64
C PRO A 147 -17.57 -14.98 -15.86
N GLN A 148 -17.88 -16.22 -16.23
CA GLN A 148 -17.22 -17.40 -15.68
C GLN A 148 -15.70 -17.26 -15.79
N GLY A 149 -14.98 -17.65 -14.73
CA GLY A 149 -13.52 -17.57 -14.67
C GLY A 149 -12.95 -16.17 -14.53
N VAL A 150 -13.80 -15.13 -14.38
CA VAL A 150 -13.35 -13.77 -14.04
C VAL A 150 -13.61 -13.48 -12.57
N HIS A 151 -12.57 -13.15 -11.83
CA HIS A 151 -12.65 -12.73 -10.44
C HIS A 151 -12.11 -11.31 -10.24
N VAL A 152 -12.66 -10.61 -9.26
CA VAL A 152 -12.13 -9.32 -8.81
C VAL A 152 -11.11 -9.58 -7.72
N LYS A 153 -9.90 -9.08 -7.91
CA LYS A 153 -8.84 -9.07 -6.92
C LYS A 153 -8.58 -7.65 -6.46
N THR A 154 -8.62 -7.49 -5.16
CA THR A 154 -8.45 -6.20 -4.51
C THR A 154 -7.00 -6.01 -4.09
N PHE A 155 -6.43 -4.87 -4.46
CA PHE A 155 -5.09 -4.44 -4.10
C PHE A 155 -5.16 -3.19 -3.24
N GLU A 156 -4.49 -3.23 -2.10
CA GLU A 156 -4.48 -2.14 -1.14
C GLU A 156 -3.12 -1.45 -1.14
N TYR A 157 -3.13 -0.14 -1.34
CA TYR A 157 -1.92 0.67 -1.44
C TYR A 157 -1.90 1.74 -0.36
N ILE A 158 -0.75 1.87 0.29
CA ILE A 158 -0.40 3.02 1.10
C ILE A 158 0.62 3.86 0.35
N THR A 159 0.37 5.15 0.33
CA THR A 159 1.31 6.16 -0.18
C THR A 159 1.58 7.15 0.92
N TYR A 160 2.83 7.58 1.09
CA TYR A 160 3.16 8.72 1.92
C TYR A 160 4.26 9.53 1.23
N LYS A 161 4.22 10.86 1.41
CA LYS A 161 5.21 11.79 0.84
C LYS A 161 5.42 12.97 1.80
N PRO A 162 6.59 13.60 1.78
CA PRO A 162 6.82 14.84 2.53
C PRO A 162 5.84 15.95 2.12
N VAL A 163 5.42 16.74 3.09
CA VAL A 163 4.73 18.02 2.85
C VAL A 163 5.78 19.01 2.32
N ILE A 164 5.58 19.51 1.10
CA ILE A 164 6.45 20.54 0.53
C ILE A 164 5.83 21.89 0.90
N ASN A 165 6.25 22.46 2.02
CA ASN A 165 5.95 23.86 2.34
C ASN A 165 6.83 24.73 1.44
N GLY A 166 6.20 25.47 0.52
CA GLY A 166 6.86 26.44 -0.35
C GLY A 166 7.31 27.71 0.36
#